data_AF-A0A2E9ALU8-F1
#
_entry.id   AF-A0A2E9ALU8-F1
#
_cell.length_a   1.000
_cell.length_b   1.000
_cell.length_c   1.000
_cell.angle_alpha   90.00
_cell.angle_beta   90.00
_cell.angle_gamma   90.00
#
_symmetry.space_group_name_H-M   'P 1'
#
loop_
_entity.id
_entity.type
_entity.pdbx_description
1 polymer ?
#
loop_
_entity_poly.entity_id
_entity_poly.type
_entity_poly.pdbx_seq_one_letter_code
_entity_poly.pdbx_strand_id
1 'polypeptide(L)'
;MALSWLEVTTDEVQSKLGANERLAERRATIEKQVRETVESLVEPAFRKAAEADGWKYFEQTHTEWSVVRCGIHTPGDVERDPTVAFRIAEFDAYQPLVILRRKPEGAAAQASSEIVKLDKLDADTLERFLADR
;
A
#
# COMPACT_ATOMS: atom_id res chain seq x y z
N MET A 1 24.33 -41.65 -7.98
CA MET A 1 23.69 -41.11 -9.20
C MET A 1 22.25 -41.60 -9.18
N ALA A 2 21.18 -40.82 -9.22
CA ALA A 2 20.96 -39.38 -9.35
C ALA A 2 19.68 -39.04 -8.54
N LEU A 3 19.64 -37.88 -7.88
CA LEU A 3 18.41 -37.32 -7.33
C LEU A 3 17.55 -36.86 -8.51
N SER A 4 16.48 -37.60 -8.81
CA SER A 4 15.52 -37.25 -9.86
C SER A 4 14.74 -36.01 -9.43
N TRP A 5 15.20 -34.84 -9.89
CA TRP A 5 14.38 -33.64 -9.98
C TRP A 5 13.68 -33.67 -11.35
N LEU A 6 12.39 -33.32 -11.36
CA LEU A 6 11.55 -33.00 -12.54
C LEU A 6 10.79 -34.14 -13.24
N GLU A 7 9.85 -34.75 -12.51
CA GLU A 7 8.53 -35.04 -13.10
C GLU A 7 7.54 -33.99 -12.57
N VAL A 8 7.73 -32.72 -12.96
CA VAL A 8 6.63 -31.76 -12.86
C VAL A 8 5.64 -32.18 -13.94
N THR A 9 4.57 -32.87 -13.53
CA THR A 9 3.56 -33.35 -14.46
C THR A 9 2.86 -32.16 -15.12
N THR A 10 2.44 -32.32 -16.37
CA THR A 10 1.72 -31.28 -17.13
C THR A 10 0.52 -30.73 -16.35
N ASP A 11 -0.13 -31.55 -15.51
CA ASP A 11 -1.24 -31.13 -14.64
C ASP A 11 -0.83 -30.12 -13.55
N GLU A 12 0.35 -30.27 -12.95
CA GLU A 12 0.87 -29.27 -11.99
C GLU A 12 1.22 -27.95 -12.68
N VAL A 13 1.74 -28.01 -13.92
CA VAL A 13 2.03 -26.80 -14.71
C VAL A 13 0.74 -26.10 -15.10
N GLN A 14 -0.27 -26.84 -15.60
CA GLN A 14 -1.57 -26.28 -15.98
C GLN A 14 -2.34 -25.73 -14.77
N SER A 15 -2.29 -26.40 -13.62
CA SER A 15 -2.88 -25.89 -12.38
C SER A 15 -2.19 -24.61 -11.89
N LYS A 16 -0.86 -24.50 -12.01
CA LYS A 16 -0.11 -23.30 -11.65
C LYS A 16 -0.38 -22.15 -12.62
N LEU A 17 -0.48 -22.44 -13.92
CA LEU A 17 -0.84 -21.45 -14.94
C LEU A 17 -2.27 -20.92 -14.72
N GLY A 18 -3.25 -21.80 -14.50
CA GLY A 18 -4.63 -21.38 -14.20
C GLY A 18 -4.77 -20.64 -12.86
N ALA A 19 -3.93 -20.95 -11.87
CA ALA A 19 -3.87 -20.17 -10.62
C ALA A 19 -3.25 -18.78 -10.82
N ASN A 20 -2.21 -18.67 -11.65
CA ASN A 20 -1.57 -17.41 -11.98
C ASN A 20 -2.49 -16.48 -12.77
N GLU A 21 -3.27 -17.00 -13.72
CA GLU A 21 -4.26 -16.22 -14.47
C GLU A 21 -5.34 -15.63 -13.54
N ARG A 22 -5.90 -16.45 -12.64
CA ARG A 22 -6.87 -15.98 -11.64
C ARG A 22 -6.28 -14.92 -10.69
N LEU A 23 -5.01 -15.05 -10.31
CA LEU A 23 -4.32 -14.05 -9.49
C LEU A 23 -4.09 -12.74 -10.25
N ALA A 24 -3.75 -12.83 -11.54
CA ALA A 24 -3.57 -11.66 -12.40
C ALA A 24 -4.90 -10.91 -12.62
N GLU A 25 -5.99 -11.63 -12.91
CA GLU A 25 -7.34 -11.05 -13.04
C GLU A 25 -7.80 -10.38 -11.74
N ARG A 26 -7.55 -11.03 -10.61
CA ARG A 26 -7.86 -10.49 -9.28
C ARG A 26 -7.05 -9.23 -9.00
N ARG A 27 -5.74 -9.22 -9.29
CA ARG A 27 -4.87 -8.05 -9.14
C ARG A 27 -5.35 -6.89 -10.01
N ALA A 28 -5.71 -7.14 -11.26
CA ALA A 28 -6.24 -6.10 -12.16
C ALA A 28 -7.57 -5.50 -11.67
N THR A 29 -8.44 -6.34 -11.09
CA THR A 29 -9.70 -5.88 -10.49
C THR A 29 -9.46 -4.99 -9.28
N ILE A 30 -8.57 -5.41 -8.37
CA ILE A 30 -8.19 -4.64 -7.18
C ILE A 30 -7.51 -3.34 -7.61
N GLU A 31 -6.62 -3.40 -8.58
CA GLU A 31 -5.89 -2.23 -9.06
C GLU A 31 -6.83 -1.12 -9.55
N LYS A 32 -7.85 -1.48 -10.32
CA LYS A 32 -8.86 -0.52 -10.77
C LYS A 32 -9.60 0.13 -9.59
N GLN A 33 -10.04 -0.67 -8.62
CA GLN A 33 -10.75 -0.18 -7.43
C GLN A 33 -9.86 0.73 -6.57
N VAL A 34 -8.61 0.33 -6.37
CA VAL A 34 -7.61 1.10 -5.64
C VAL A 34 -7.36 2.43 -6.33
N ARG A 35 -7.18 2.44 -7.65
CA ARG A 35 -6.92 3.66 -8.42
C ARG A 35 -8.05 4.67 -8.25
N GLU A 36 -9.29 4.22 -8.41
CA GLU A 36 -10.48 5.06 -8.23
C GLU A 36 -10.58 5.61 -6.80
N THR A 37 -10.28 4.77 -5.80
CA THR A 37 -10.26 5.19 -4.38
C THR A 37 -9.16 6.22 -4.10
N VAL A 38 -7.98 6.04 -4.69
CA VAL A 38 -6.87 6.98 -4.52
C VAL A 38 -7.22 8.34 -5.12
N GLU A 39 -7.68 8.36 -6.37
CA GLU A 39 -7.98 9.61 -7.09
C GLU A 39 -9.17 10.38 -6.47
N SER A 40 -10.21 9.67 -6.04
CA SER A 40 -11.44 10.30 -5.54
C SER A 40 -11.38 10.70 -4.06
N LEU A 41 -10.59 9.98 -3.24
CA LEU A 41 -10.64 10.10 -1.79
C LEU A 41 -9.26 10.33 -1.16
N VAL A 42 -8.29 9.44 -1.42
CA VAL A 42 -7.03 9.44 -0.66
C VAL A 42 -6.10 10.57 -1.06
N GLU A 43 -5.80 10.72 -2.35
CA GLU A 43 -4.88 11.73 -2.86
C GLU A 43 -5.33 13.16 -2.48
N PRO A 44 -6.61 13.56 -2.65
CA PRO A 44 -7.07 14.88 -2.23
C PRO A 44 -6.88 15.12 -0.72
N ALA A 45 -7.20 14.13 0.12
CA ALA A 45 -7.06 14.24 1.57
C ALA A 45 -5.60 14.39 2.01
N PHE A 46 -4.72 13.55 1.45
CA PHE A 46 -3.29 13.58 1.77
C PHE A 46 -2.62 14.86 1.25
N ARG A 47 -2.92 15.32 0.03
CA ARG A 47 -2.38 16.59 -0.49
C ARG A 47 -2.80 17.78 0.38
N LYS A 48 -4.08 17.84 0.77
CA LYS A 48 -4.59 18.89 1.66
C LYS A 48 -3.89 18.88 3.02
N ALA A 49 -3.66 17.69 3.60
CA ALA A 49 -2.90 17.56 4.84
C ALA A 49 -1.41 17.95 4.67
N ALA A 50 -0.81 17.60 3.52
CA ALA A 50 0.56 17.98 3.19
C ALA A 50 0.74 19.50 3.18
N GLU A 51 -0.18 20.21 2.51
CA GLU A 51 -0.17 21.66 2.42
C GLU A 51 -0.36 22.32 3.80
N ALA A 52 -1.26 21.78 4.62
CA ALA A 52 -1.53 22.31 5.96
C ALA A 52 -0.34 22.14 6.93
N ASP A 53 0.35 20.99 6.88
CA ASP A 53 1.45 20.66 7.79
C ASP A 53 2.84 21.06 7.22
N GLY A 54 2.91 21.53 5.98
CA GLY A 54 4.18 21.83 5.29
C GLY A 54 4.97 20.56 4.91
N TRP A 55 4.27 19.45 4.69
CA TRP A 55 4.83 18.14 4.34
C TRP A 55 4.81 17.93 2.83
N LYS A 56 5.47 16.87 2.37
CA LYS A 56 5.49 16.49 0.95
C LYS A 56 4.61 15.28 0.70
N TYR A 57 3.72 15.39 -0.29
CA TYR A 57 3.00 14.25 -0.84
C TYR A 57 3.90 13.41 -1.75
N PHE A 58 3.72 12.09 -1.71
CA PHE A 58 4.35 11.17 -2.63
C PHE A 58 3.40 10.03 -3.01
N GLU A 59 3.70 9.41 -4.15
CA GLU A 59 3.03 8.21 -4.61
C GLU A 59 4.05 7.29 -5.28
N GLN A 60 3.93 6.00 -4.99
CA GLN A 60 4.67 4.91 -5.61
C GLN A 60 3.65 3.88 -6.12
N THR A 61 3.73 3.55 -7.39
CA THR A 61 2.83 2.59 -8.04
C THR A 61 3.56 1.31 -8.41
N HIS A 62 2.86 0.18 -8.42
CA HIS A 62 3.35 -1.11 -8.92
C HIS A 62 4.58 -1.64 -8.18
N THR A 63 4.48 -1.79 -6.86
CA THR A 63 5.48 -2.58 -6.14
C THR A 63 5.13 -4.08 -6.22
N GLU A 64 6.05 -4.93 -5.76
CA GLU A 64 5.81 -6.37 -5.66
C GLU A 64 4.58 -6.69 -4.78
N TRP A 65 4.38 -5.92 -3.71
CA TRP A 65 3.43 -6.20 -2.64
C TRP A 65 2.22 -5.26 -2.59
N SER A 66 2.30 -4.08 -3.22
CA SER A 66 1.22 -3.08 -3.25
C SER A 66 0.89 -2.62 -4.66
N VAL A 67 -0.40 -2.36 -4.89
CA VAL A 67 -0.85 -1.67 -6.11
C VAL A 67 -0.36 -0.22 -6.08
N VAL A 68 -0.61 0.45 -4.96
CA VAL A 68 -0.26 1.85 -4.72
C VAL A 68 0.20 2.00 -3.29
N ARG A 69 1.24 2.80 -3.11
CA ARG A 69 1.68 3.33 -1.82
C ARG A 69 1.77 4.84 -1.94
N CYS A 70 0.85 5.54 -1.28
CA CYS A 70 0.84 7.00 -1.27
C CYS A 70 0.91 7.52 0.16
N GLY A 71 1.36 8.75 0.34
CA GLY A 71 1.55 9.27 1.67
C GLY A 71 2.04 10.71 1.71
N ILE A 72 2.24 11.18 2.94
CA ILE A 72 2.89 12.44 3.24
C ILE A 72 4.04 12.21 4.21
N HIS A 73 5.10 13.01 4.07
CA HIS A 73 6.25 12.95 4.97
C HIS A 73 6.84 14.33 5.24
N THR A 74 7.53 14.46 6.38
CA THR A 74 8.34 15.65 6.69
C THR A 74 9.52 15.78 5.72
N PRO A 75 10.12 16.96 5.56
CA PRO A 75 11.34 17.12 4.76
C PRO A 75 12.43 16.10 5.17
N GLY A 76 12.99 15.40 4.19
CA GLY A 76 13.96 14.33 4.40
C GLY A 76 13.74 13.18 3.42
N ASP A 77 14.55 12.13 3.55
CA ASP A 77 14.43 10.89 2.76
C ASP A 77 13.78 9.80 3.63
N VAL A 78 12.53 9.43 3.32
CA VAL A 78 11.76 8.42 4.08
C VAL A 78 12.48 7.08 4.19
N GLU A 79 13.30 6.71 3.20
CA GLU A 79 13.98 5.41 3.16
C GLU A 79 15.30 5.40 3.93
N ARG A 80 15.92 6.58 4.11
CA ARG A 80 17.29 6.69 4.64
C ARG A 80 17.38 7.45 5.95
N ASP A 81 16.43 8.34 6.23
CA ASP A 81 16.43 9.18 7.41
C ASP A 81 15.45 8.63 8.46
N PRO A 82 15.98 8.02 9.55
CA PRO A 82 15.15 7.46 10.60
C PRO A 82 14.44 8.53 11.43
N THR A 83 14.70 9.82 11.23
CA THR A 83 14.01 10.90 11.94
C THR A 83 12.72 11.35 11.25
N VAL A 84 12.57 11.03 9.95
CA VAL A 84 11.43 11.46 9.15
C VAL A 84 10.12 10.92 9.70
N ALA A 85 9.16 11.83 9.89
CA ALA A 85 7.78 11.50 10.19
C ALA A 85 7.02 11.24 8.90
N PHE A 86 6.08 10.30 8.93
CA PHE A 86 5.27 9.97 7.76
C PHE A 86 3.87 9.52 8.14
N ARG A 87 2.97 9.66 7.18
CA ARG A 87 1.65 9.02 7.15
C ARG A 87 1.50 8.41 5.76
N ILE A 88 1.19 7.13 5.68
CA ILE A 88 1.21 6.35 4.43
C ILE A 88 -0.04 5.48 4.37
N ALA A 89 -0.66 5.44 3.20
CA ALA A 89 -1.64 4.43 2.83
C ALA A 89 -1.00 3.46 1.81
N GLU A 90 -0.97 2.18 2.14
CA GLU A 90 -0.43 1.12 1.28
C GLU A 90 -1.56 0.14 0.91
N PHE A 91 -1.87 0.02 -0.37
CA PHE A 91 -2.95 -0.80 -0.89
C PHE A 91 -2.43 -2.16 -1.33
N ASP A 92 -2.93 -3.23 -0.69
CA ASP A 92 -2.46 -4.60 -0.95
C ASP A 92 -2.75 -5.03 -2.40
N ALA A 93 -1.79 -5.73 -3.02
CA ALA A 93 -1.89 -6.15 -4.42
C ALA A 93 -2.90 -7.28 -4.68
N TYR A 94 -3.31 -8.02 -3.65
CA TYR A 94 -4.07 -9.27 -3.78
C TYR A 94 -5.32 -9.31 -2.89
N GLN A 95 -5.42 -8.42 -1.92
CA GLN A 95 -6.54 -8.29 -1.00
C GLN A 95 -7.12 -6.87 -1.06
N PRO A 96 -8.44 -6.70 -0.91
CA PRO A 96 -9.07 -5.38 -0.86
C PRO A 96 -8.85 -4.74 0.53
N LEU A 97 -7.58 -4.47 0.86
CA LEU A 97 -7.13 -3.93 2.14
C LEU A 97 -6.22 -2.72 1.91
N VAL A 98 -6.29 -1.78 2.84
CA VAL A 98 -5.33 -0.70 2.97
C VAL A 98 -4.64 -0.81 4.33
N ILE A 99 -3.33 -0.64 4.32
CA ILE A 99 -2.51 -0.54 5.52
C ILE A 99 -2.19 0.93 5.72
N LEU A 100 -2.78 1.54 6.74
CA LEU A 100 -2.50 2.91 7.15
C LEU A 100 -1.35 2.88 8.16
N ARG A 101 -0.22 3.49 7.80
CA ARG A 101 0.99 3.53 8.63
C ARG A 101 1.33 4.95 8.98
N ARG A 102 1.59 5.22 10.25
CA ARG A 102 2.09 6.51 10.71
C ARG A 102 3.29 6.35 11.60
N LYS A 103 4.17 7.35 11.56
CA LYS A 103 5.33 7.43 12.43
C LYS A 103 5.56 8.89 12.79
N PRO A 104 5.66 9.23 14.08
CA PRO A 104 6.01 10.59 14.50
C PRO A 104 7.49 10.87 14.22
N GLU A 105 7.89 12.12 14.37
CA GLU A 105 9.28 12.55 14.20
C GLU A 105 10.20 11.91 15.25
N GLY A 106 11.44 11.60 14.84
CA GLY A 106 12.50 11.14 15.73
C GLY A 106 13.00 9.73 15.43
N ALA A 107 14.30 9.51 15.65
CA ALA A 107 14.97 8.26 15.32
C ALA A 107 14.46 7.05 16.12
N ALA A 108 13.99 7.26 17.35
CA ALA A 108 13.46 6.22 18.23
C ALA A 108 11.94 6.04 18.10
N ALA A 109 11.26 6.85 17.29
CA ALA A 109 9.82 6.78 17.11
C ALA A 109 9.42 5.48 16.41
N GLN A 110 8.54 4.72 17.05
CA GLN A 110 7.98 3.51 16.47
C GLN A 110 6.83 3.85 15.53
N ALA A 111 6.83 3.23 14.35
CA ALA A 111 5.70 3.31 13.45
C ALA A 111 4.53 2.50 14.02
N SER A 112 3.32 3.04 13.92
CA SER A 112 2.08 2.32 14.16
C SER A 112 1.40 2.03 12.82
N SER A 113 0.61 0.96 12.80
CA SER A 113 -0.12 0.53 11.62
C SER A 113 -1.51 0.04 11.98
N GLU A 114 -2.49 0.37 11.16
CA GLU A 114 -3.82 -0.22 11.19
C GLU A 114 -4.20 -0.74 9.80
N ILE A 115 -4.99 -1.82 9.79
CA ILE A 115 -5.47 -2.43 8.55
C ILE A 115 -6.94 -2.10 8.42
N VAL A 116 -7.30 -1.45 7.32
CA VAL A 116 -8.68 -1.09 6.98
C VAL A 116 -9.08 -1.85 5.73
N LYS A 117 -10.30 -2.38 5.70
CA LYS A 117 -10.84 -2.96 4.46
C LYS A 117 -11.15 -1.85 3.47
N LEU A 118 -10.89 -2.07 2.19
CA LEU A 118 -11.08 -1.05 1.16
C LEU A 118 -12.53 -0.53 1.11
N ASP A 119 -13.52 -1.39 1.35
CA ASP A 119 -14.95 -1.03 1.44
C ASP A 119 -15.33 -0.24 2.70
N LYS A 120 -14.41 -0.10 3.65
CA LYS A 120 -14.55 0.66 4.89
C LYS A 120 -13.65 1.89 4.94
N LEU A 121 -12.89 2.15 3.88
CA LEU A 121 -12.08 3.35 3.76
C LEU A 121 -12.96 4.51 3.30
N ASP A 122 -13.33 5.39 4.23
CA ASP A 122 -14.13 6.59 4.00
C ASP A 122 -13.40 7.85 4.43
N ALA A 123 -14.01 9.01 4.16
CA ALA A 123 -13.45 10.32 4.50
C ALA A 123 -13.21 10.45 6.01
N ASP A 124 -14.15 10.02 6.84
CA ASP A 124 -14.04 10.10 8.30
C ASP A 124 -12.87 9.25 8.84
N THR A 125 -12.61 8.09 8.23
CA THR A 125 -11.47 7.24 8.58
C THR A 125 -10.15 7.90 8.22
N LEU A 126 -10.05 8.49 7.03
CA LEU A 126 -8.85 9.23 6.61
C LEU A 126 -8.62 10.49 7.43
N GLU A 127 -9.67 11.26 7.72
CA GLU A 127 -9.57 12.48 8.53
C GLU A 127 -9.10 12.14 9.94
N ARG A 128 -9.65 11.10 10.57
CA ARG A 128 -9.16 10.63 11.88
C ARG A 128 -7.70 10.19 11.82
N PHE A 129 -7.34 9.41 10.80
CA PHE A 129 -5.96 8.94 10.60
C PHE A 129 -4.97 10.10 10.42
N LEU A 130 -5.35 11.14 9.66
CA LEU A 130 -4.51 12.31 9.39
C LEU A 130 -4.45 13.29 10.57
N ALA A 131 -5.52 13.38 11.37
CA ALA A 131 -5.61 14.29 12.51
C ALA A 131 -4.87 13.79 13.76
N ASP A 132 -4.80 12.48 13.96
CA ASP A 132 -4.01 11.89 15.05
C ASP A 132 -2.51 12.19 14.84
N ARG A 133 -1.92 12.89 15.82
CA ARG A 133 -0.50 13.28 15.84
C ARG A 133 0.33 12.32 16.69
#